data_AF-A0A8B7CNR9-F1
#
_entry.id   AF-A0A8B7CNR9-F1
#
_cell.length_a   1.000
_cell.length_b   1.000
_cell.length_c   1.000
_cell.angle_alpha   90.00
_cell.angle_beta   90.00
_cell.angle_gamma   90.00
#
_symmetry.space_group_name_H-M   'P 1'
#
loop_
_entity.id
_entity.type
_entity.pdbx_description
1 polymer ?
#
loop_
_entity_poly.entity_id
_entity_poly.type
_entity_poly.pdbx_seq_one_letter_code
_entity_poly.pdbx_strand_id
1 'polypeptide(L)'
;MGNSLCCSASGERLATAARDGDLGEARRLLELNPGLAKYSIFGGFNSSLHLAAADGRTEIAKLLLEKGADVNSRNICGQTPLMHACRSGHWDIVQILLLFRCDVLKVEYLNSRTALHFAAEGGHVRCIRLLVADFSCGASVSSKDGAQEGSIPKSSLRRGYDQLALSKFVNKAANGGVTALHLAALNGHFDCVHLLLDLHADVSSVALYYSSSTSSIGAGSTPLHYAACGGNLKCCQVLIARGASRSTENYNGWLPCDVARMWGCHSLEPLLSPNSDFTIPLFRPSNYLSLPLRSILDIARDCGLQSSPATSDGDDLCAVCLERVCTVACEGCGHELCITCALCLCSTSKTTPETDARPGSIPCPFCRNGIVSFVKLPTFPPKELKLNQELSLCIKCSFDPHDLRRTAIACKSEFLKNT
;
A
#
# COMPACT_ATOMS: atom_id res chain seq x y z
N MET A 1 37.31 -4.82 24.53
CA MET A 1 35.96 -4.26 24.26
C MET A 1 35.12 -5.38 23.69
N GLY A 2 34.32 -6.03 24.54
CA GLY A 2 33.71 -7.33 24.25
C GLY A 2 32.43 -7.22 23.44
N ASN A 3 32.50 -7.55 22.15
CA ASN A 3 31.36 -7.94 21.33
C ASN A 3 31.24 -9.47 21.40
N SER A 4 30.36 -9.98 22.25
CA SER A 4 30.06 -11.40 22.33
C SER A 4 28.62 -11.60 22.83
N LEU A 5 27.72 -11.94 21.89
CA LEU A 5 26.69 -12.96 22.04
C LEU A 5 25.88 -12.99 23.35
N CYS A 6 25.29 -11.87 23.76
CA CYS A 6 24.06 -11.93 24.57
C CYS A 6 22.88 -12.30 23.64
N CYS A 7 22.82 -13.57 23.25
CA CYS A 7 21.57 -14.23 22.86
C CYS A 7 20.66 -14.25 24.10
N SER A 8 20.04 -13.11 24.39
CA SER A 8 19.11 -12.98 25.52
C SER A 8 17.87 -13.78 25.18
N ALA A 9 17.54 -14.79 25.99
CA ALA A 9 16.26 -15.50 25.93
C ALA A 9 15.06 -14.53 25.83
N SER A 10 15.21 -13.30 26.34
CA SER A 10 14.21 -12.23 26.23
C SER A 10 13.98 -11.73 24.79
N GLY A 11 15.04 -11.70 23.96
CA GLY A 11 14.93 -11.31 22.55
C GLY A 11 14.22 -12.38 21.71
N GLU A 12 14.53 -13.66 21.96
CA GLU A 12 13.84 -14.78 21.34
C GLU A 12 12.37 -14.90 21.80
N ARG A 13 12.11 -14.66 23.09
CA ARG A 13 10.74 -14.56 23.62
C ARG A 13 9.97 -13.41 22.99
N LEU A 14 10.59 -12.25 22.81
CA LEU A 14 9.94 -11.11 22.14
C LEU A 14 9.65 -11.42 20.67
N ALA A 15 10.56 -12.09 19.97
CA ALA A 15 10.34 -12.54 18.60
C ALA A 15 9.19 -13.56 18.52
N THR A 16 9.14 -14.52 19.44
CA THR A 16 8.05 -15.50 19.54
C THR A 16 6.71 -14.80 19.86
N ALA A 17 6.68 -13.90 20.85
CA ALA A 17 5.49 -13.11 21.16
C ALA A 17 5.02 -12.27 19.96
N ALA A 18 5.95 -11.69 19.20
CA ALA A 18 5.65 -10.93 17.98
C ALA A 18 5.10 -11.79 16.83
N ARG A 19 5.51 -13.06 16.73
CA ARG A 19 4.98 -14.03 15.77
C ARG A 19 3.59 -14.53 16.18
N ASP A 20 3.48 -14.94 17.44
CA ASP A 20 2.29 -15.60 17.98
C ASP A 20 1.17 -14.61 18.31
N GLY A 21 1.48 -13.31 18.40
CA GLY A 21 0.50 -12.24 18.64
C GLY A 21 0.24 -11.96 20.13
N ASP A 22 1.13 -12.38 21.02
CA ASP A 22 1.02 -12.14 22.46
C ASP A 22 1.44 -10.70 22.81
N LEU A 23 0.47 -9.78 22.73
CA LEU A 23 0.66 -8.37 23.07
C LEU A 23 1.06 -8.18 24.54
N GLY A 24 0.49 -8.97 25.45
CA GLY A 24 0.73 -8.84 26.89
C GLY A 24 2.19 -9.13 27.22
N GLU A 25 2.71 -10.24 26.71
CA GLU A 25 4.11 -10.60 26.90
C GLU A 25 5.06 -9.65 26.16
N ALA A 26 4.74 -9.26 24.91
CA ALA A 26 5.54 -8.30 24.16
C ALA A 26 5.66 -6.97 24.91
N ARG A 27 4.55 -6.47 25.47
CA ARG A 27 4.51 -5.26 26.30
C ARG A 27 5.37 -5.41 27.54
N ARG A 28 5.17 -6.48 28.32
CA ARG A 28 5.92 -6.74 29.55
C ARG A 28 7.43 -6.79 29.31
N LEU A 29 7.86 -7.45 28.22
CA LEU A 29 9.28 -7.55 27.85
C LEU A 29 9.85 -6.18 27.45
N LEU A 30 9.10 -5.37 26.70
CA LEU A 30 9.53 -4.03 26.26
C LEU A 30 9.47 -2.99 27.39
N GLU A 31 8.63 -3.18 28.40
CA GLU A 31 8.63 -2.36 29.62
C GLU A 31 9.84 -2.67 30.49
N LEU A 32 10.21 -3.95 30.63
CA LEU A 32 11.40 -4.37 31.36
C LEU A 32 12.69 -3.92 30.68
N ASN A 33 12.74 -3.99 29.36
CA ASN A 33 13.90 -3.57 28.57
C ASN A 33 13.47 -3.01 27.20
N PRO A 34 13.29 -1.67 27.11
CA PRO A 34 12.89 -1.02 25.86
C PRO A 34 13.88 -1.22 24.72
N GLY A 35 15.16 -1.44 25.04
CA GLY A 35 16.19 -1.67 24.04
C GLY A 35 15.93 -2.92 23.19
N LEU A 36 15.20 -3.92 23.71
CA LEU A 36 14.92 -5.17 23.00
C LEU A 36 14.30 -4.93 21.63
N ALA A 37 13.48 -3.88 21.47
CA ALA A 37 12.89 -3.52 20.18
C ALA A 37 13.92 -3.25 19.07
N LYS A 38 15.13 -2.79 19.42
CA LYS A 38 16.18 -2.43 18.46
C LYS A 38 17.04 -3.60 18.03
N TYR A 39 17.31 -4.53 18.94
CA TYR A 39 18.32 -5.57 18.74
C TYR A 39 17.79 -7.01 18.88
N SER A 40 16.49 -7.22 19.14
CA SER A 40 15.92 -8.56 19.11
C SER A 40 16.00 -9.12 17.69
N ILE A 41 16.78 -10.19 17.52
CA ILE A 41 16.94 -10.93 16.27
C ILE A 41 16.59 -12.40 16.51
N PHE A 42 15.92 -13.01 15.54
CA PHE A 42 15.53 -14.41 15.53
C PHE A 42 16.01 -15.08 14.25
N GLY A 43 16.18 -16.41 14.26
CA GLY A 43 16.75 -17.25 13.18
C GLY A 43 16.72 -16.62 11.77
N GLY A 44 17.91 -16.34 11.22
CA GLY A 44 18.07 -15.58 9.97
C GLY A 44 18.18 -14.05 10.14
N PHE A 45 18.43 -13.55 11.35
CA PHE A 45 18.48 -12.11 11.70
C PHE A 45 17.17 -11.36 11.39
N ASN A 46 16.04 -12.05 11.44
CA ASN A 46 14.74 -11.39 11.38
C ASN A 46 14.49 -10.67 12.71
N SER A 47 14.24 -9.36 12.68
CA SER A 47 13.86 -8.63 13.89
C SER A 47 12.44 -8.99 14.32
N SER A 48 12.07 -8.71 15.58
CA SER A 48 10.69 -8.88 16.04
C SER A 48 9.68 -8.13 15.14
N LEU A 49 10.09 -7.01 14.55
CA LEU A 49 9.27 -6.25 13.60
C LEU A 49 9.08 -6.98 12.26
N HIS A 50 10.08 -7.75 11.78
CA HIS A 50 9.91 -8.58 10.58
C HIS A 50 8.84 -9.67 10.80
N LEU A 51 8.85 -10.32 11.98
CA LEU A 51 7.89 -11.37 12.31
C LEU A 51 6.48 -10.81 12.50
N ALA A 52 6.35 -9.72 13.28
CA ALA A 52 5.07 -9.02 13.43
C ALA A 52 4.50 -8.59 12.08
N ALA A 53 5.37 -8.11 11.17
CA ALA A 53 4.99 -7.72 9.81
C ALA A 53 4.61 -8.90 8.91
N ALA A 54 5.28 -10.05 9.05
CA ALA A 54 4.98 -11.25 8.29
C ALA A 54 3.65 -11.89 8.69
N ASP A 55 3.28 -11.82 9.98
CA ASP A 55 2.09 -12.49 10.53
C ASP A 55 0.91 -11.54 10.81
N GLY A 56 1.01 -10.26 10.44
CA GLY A 56 -0.12 -9.34 10.54
C GLY A 56 -0.42 -8.85 11.96
N ARG A 57 0.56 -8.87 12.87
CA ARG A 57 0.39 -8.40 14.26
C ARG A 57 0.48 -6.87 14.35
N THR A 58 -0.57 -6.18 13.94
CA THR A 58 -0.66 -4.71 13.86
C THR A 58 -0.26 -4.01 15.17
N GLU A 59 -0.85 -4.42 16.29
CA GLU A 59 -0.64 -3.77 17.59
C GLU A 59 0.80 -3.98 18.11
N ILE A 60 1.37 -5.16 17.86
CA ILE A 60 2.76 -5.45 18.23
C ILE A 60 3.73 -4.67 17.34
N ALA A 61 3.48 -4.61 16.03
CA ALA A 61 4.30 -3.82 15.10
C ALA A 61 4.31 -2.33 15.50
N LYS A 62 3.14 -1.78 15.85
CA LYS A 62 3.00 -0.40 16.36
C LYS A 62 3.79 -0.21 17.66
N LEU A 63 3.60 -1.09 18.64
CA LEU A 63 4.32 -1.05 19.92
C LEU A 63 5.85 -1.11 19.73
N LEU A 64 6.34 -1.99 18.86
CA LEU A 64 7.76 -2.11 18.56
C LEU A 64 8.33 -0.82 17.97
N LEU A 65 7.62 -0.20 17.03
CA LEU A 65 8.02 1.07 16.40
C LEU A 65 8.00 2.23 17.41
N GLU A 66 6.99 2.30 18.27
CA GLU A 66 6.91 3.29 19.37
C GLU A 66 8.06 3.13 20.38
N LYS A 67 8.51 1.88 20.61
CA LYS A 67 9.68 1.58 21.44
C LYS A 67 11.02 1.72 20.69
N GLY A 68 10.99 2.24 19.47
CA GLY A 68 12.17 2.63 18.72
C GLY A 68 12.81 1.50 17.91
N ALA A 69 12.07 0.46 17.54
CA ALA A 69 12.51 -0.51 16.54
C ALA A 69 12.86 0.19 15.23
N ASP A 70 13.94 -0.26 14.57
CA ASP A 70 14.30 0.27 13.25
C ASP A 70 13.33 -0.21 12.18
N VAL A 71 12.53 0.73 11.66
CA VAL A 71 11.55 0.53 10.59
C VAL A 71 12.18 -0.01 9.30
N ASN A 72 13.46 0.29 9.07
CA ASN A 72 14.23 -0.08 7.88
C ASN A 72 15.24 -1.20 8.16
N SER A 73 15.10 -1.90 9.30
CA SER A 73 15.95 -3.05 9.64
C SER A 73 15.99 -4.07 8.51
N ARG A 74 17.14 -4.71 8.31
CA ARG A 74 17.38 -5.68 7.22
C ARG A 74 17.80 -7.02 7.80
N ASN A 75 17.17 -8.10 7.34
CA ASN A 75 17.61 -9.46 7.64
C ASN A 75 18.79 -9.90 6.75
N ILE A 76 19.22 -11.16 6.85
CA ILE A 76 20.35 -11.69 6.04
C ILE A 76 20.12 -11.63 4.53
N CYS A 77 18.86 -11.69 4.09
CA CYS A 77 18.49 -11.59 2.69
C CYS A 77 18.35 -10.13 2.24
N GLY A 78 18.55 -9.16 3.14
CA GLY A 78 18.32 -7.74 2.89
C GLY A 78 16.85 -7.36 2.82
N GLN A 79 15.96 -8.23 3.28
CA GLN A 79 14.53 -7.94 3.32
C GLN A 79 14.22 -7.02 4.49
N THR A 80 13.27 -6.11 4.30
CA THR A 80 12.78 -5.19 5.35
C THR A 80 11.42 -5.65 5.88
N PRO A 81 10.96 -5.16 7.05
CA PRO A 81 9.62 -5.47 7.54
C PRO A 81 8.51 -5.12 6.53
N LEU A 82 8.70 -4.04 5.77
CA LEU A 82 7.78 -3.64 4.69
C LEU A 82 7.65 -4.72 3.61
N MET A 83 8.75 -5.36 3.22
CA MET A 83 8.73 -6.44 2.24
C MET A 83 7.99 -7.67 2.76
N HIS A 84 8.14 -8.00 4.05
CA HIS A 84 7.39 -9.09 4.68
C HIS A 84 5.89 -8.79 4.74
N ALA A 85 5.50 -7.58 5.16
CA ALA A 85 4.09 -7.16 5.16
C ALA A 85 3.49 -7.19 3.74
N CYS A 86 4.25 -6.76 2.73
CA CYS A 86 3.80 -6.80 1.34
C CYS A 86 3.71 -8.22 0.78
N ARG A 87 4.60 -9.14 1.17
CA ARG A 87 4.54 -10.56 0.77
C ARG A 87 3.31 -11.26 1.36
N SER A 88 3.01 -11.00 2.63
CA SER A 88 1.87 -11.61 3.32
C SER A 88 0.53 -10.88 3.11
N GLY A 89 0.54 -9.66 2.53
CA GLY A 89 -0.67 -8.91 2.23
C GLY A 89 -1.26 -8.11 3.39
N HIS A 90 -0.48 -7.87 4.44
CA HIS A 90 -0.91 -7.16 5.64
C HIS A 90 -0.86 -5.64 5.43
N TRP A 91 -1.84 -5.12 4.68
CA TRP A 91 -1.95 -3.71 4.32
C TRP A 91 -2.05 -2.77 5.53
N ASP A 92 -2.63 -3.20 6.65
CA ASP A 92 -2.66 -2.44 7.91
C ASP A 92 -1.24 -2.16 8.43
N ILE A 93 -0.37 -3.17 8.37
CA ILE A 93 1.04 -3.03 8.77
C ILE A 93 1.79 -2.17 7.77
N VAL A 94 1.54 -2.33 6.46
CA VAL A 94 2.11 -1.43 5.44
C VAL A 94 1.75 0.02 5.78
N GLN A 95 0.49 0.31 6.09
CA GLN A 95 0.06 1.64 6.49
C GLN A 95 0.80 2.15 7.73
N ILE A 96 0.93 1.34 8.78
CA ILE A 96 1.70 1.71 9.99
C ILE A 96 3.16 2.00 9.64
N LEU A 97 3.84 1.12 8.89
CA LEU A 97 5.24 1.30 8.51
C LEU A 97 5.45 2.59 7.69
N LEU A 98 4.52 2.92 6.79
CA LEU A 98 4.56 4.18 6.04
C LEU A 98 4.39 5.39 6.97
N LEU A 99 3.51 5.32 7.97
CA LEU A 99 3.37 6.41 8.95
C LEU A 99 4.68 6.64 9.75
N PHE A 100 5.45 5.59 10.01
CA PHE A 100 6.80 5.67 10.59
C PHE A 100 7.92 5.96 9.58
N ARG A 101 7.58 6.49 8.38
CA ARG A 101 8.52 6.94 7.34
C ARG A 101 9.49 5.84 6.88
N CYS A 102 8.99 4.62 6.66
CA CYS A 102 9.79 3.54 6.08
C CYS A 102 10.27 3.89 4.66
N ASP A 103 11.42 3.33 4.27
CA ASP A 103 12.00 3.51 2.94
C ASP A 103 11.46 2.44 1.99
N VAL A 104 10.50 2.86 1.14
CA VAL A 104 9.86 2.00 0.13
C VAL A 104 10.77 1.60 -1.03
N LEU A 105 11.93 2.28 -1.19
CA LEU A 105 12.89 2.05 -2.28
C LEU A 105 13.91 0.97 -1.98
N LYS A 106 13.97 0.47 -0.74
CA LYS A 106 14.88 -0.61 -0.38
C LYS A 106 14.63 -1.83 -1.27
N VAL A 107 15.73 -2.46 -1.67
CA VAL A 107 15.76 -3.71 -2.44
C VAL A 107 16.32 -4.83 -1.56
N GLU A 108 15.91 -6.08 -1.76
CA GLU A 108 16.57 -7.23 -1.14
C GLU A 108 17.92 -7.55 -1.82
N TYR A 109 18.76 -8.35 -1.17
CA TYR A 109 20.09 -8.67 -1.72
C TYR A 109 20.05 -9.72 -2.84
N LEU A 110 19.14 -10.70 -2.76
CA LEU A 110 19.15 -11.86 -3.67
C LEU A 110 18.74 -11.47 -5.10
N ASN A 111 17.53 -10.92 -5.25
CA ASN A 111 16.98 -10.58 -6.56
C ASN A 111 16.78 -9.08 -6.75
N SER A 112 17.27 -8.24 -5.84
CA SER A 112 17.00 -6.79 -5.88
C SER A 112 15.51 -6.43 -5.99
N ARG A 113 14.64 -7.29 -5.47
CA ARG A 113 13.18 -7.05 -5.38
C ARG A 113 12.88 -5.98 -4.34
N THR A 114 11.98 -5.07 -4.69
CA THR A 114 11.40 -4.08 -3.77
C THR A 114 10.11 -4.61 -3.13
N ALA A 115 9.56 -3.89 -2.15
CA ALA A 115 8.24 -4.21 -1.57
C ALA A 115 7.12 -4.30 -2.63
N LEU A 116 7.19 -3.49 -3.69
CA LEU A 116 6.24 -3.52 -4.81
C LEU A 116 6.24 -4.87 -5.54
N HIS A 117 7.42 -5.48 -5.72
CA HIS A 117 7.55 -6.78 -6.37
C HIS A 117 6.86 -7.87 -5.55
N PHE A 118 7.05 -7.89 -4.22
CA PHE A 118 6.40 -8.86 -3.34
C PHE A 118 4.89 -8.67 -3.26
N ALA A 119 4.41 -7.42 -3.23
CA ALA A 119 2.97 -7.14 -3.27
C ALA A 119 2.34 -7.61 -4.60
N ALA A 120 3.03 -7.40 -5.72
CA ALA A 120 2.58 -7.82 -7.04
C ALA A 120 2.59 -9.35 -7.22
N GLU A 121 3.62 -10.02 -6.73
CA GLU A 121 3.74 -11.50 -6.71
C GLU A 121 2.61 -12.15 -5.89
N GLY A 122 2.29 -11.57 -4.72
CA GLY A 122 1.24 -12.07 -3.83
C GLY A 122 -0.19 -11.62 -4.18
N GLY A 123 -0.38 -10.74 -5.16
CA GLY A 123 -1.71 -10.25 -5.54
C GLY A 123 -2.30 -9.21 -4.59
N HIS A 124 -1.47 -8.54 -3.80
CA HIS A 124 -1.89 -7.66 -2.71
C HIS A 124 -2.09 -6.22 -3.18
N VAL A 125 -3.18 -5.98 -3.93
CA VAL A 125 -3.50 -4.69 -4.58
C VAL A 125 -3.53 -3.52 -3.61
N ARG A 126 -4.05 -3.72 -2.39
CA ARG A 126 -4.10 -2.67 -1.35
C ARG A 126 -2.70 -2.25 -0.90
N CYS A 127 -1.75 -3.18 -0.82
CA CYS A 127 -0.37 -2.87 -0.52
C CYS A 127 0.25 -2.02 -1.65
N ILE A 128 0.00 -2.37 -2.92
CA ILE A 128 0.46 -1.57 -4.09
C ILE A 128 -0.07 -0.14 -4.01
N ARG A 129 -1.38 0.01 -3.74
CA ARG A 129 -2.04 1.31 -3.57
C ARG A 129 -1.36 2.16 -2.47
N LEU A 130 -1.06 1.57 -1.32
CA LEU A 130 -0.40 2.26 -0.21
C LEU A 130 1.05 2.65 -0.53
N LEU A 131 1.83 1.74 -1.12
CA LEU A 131 3.22 1.99 -1.49
C LEU A 131 3.36 3.18 -2.46
N VAL A 132 2.46 3.24 -3.44
CA VAL A 132 2.45 4.30 -4.47
C VAL A 132 2.04 5.65 -3.90
N ALA A 133 1.09 5.67 -2.96
CA ALA A 133 0.69 6.90 -2.29
C ALA A 133 1.85 7.53 -1.52
N ASP A 134 2.75 6.73 -0.95
CA ASP A 134 3.89 7.26 -0.22
C ASP A 134 5.06 7.70 -1.12
N PHE A 135 5.21 7.06 -2.27
CA PHE A 135 6.35 7.25 -3.16
C PHE A 135 6.53 8.70 -3.68
N SER A 136 5.49 9.54 -3.65
CA SER A 136 5.55 10.93 -4.14
C SER A 136 6.28 11.92 -3.21
N CYS A 137 7.00 11.45 -2.18
CA CYS A 137 7.87 12.29 -1.36
C CYS A 137 9.09 11.52 -0.88
N GLY A 138 10.10 11.44 -1.75
CA GLY A 138 11.42 10.93 -1.43
C GLY A 138 12.56 11.71 -2.09
N ALA A 139 12.31 12.91 -2.64
CA ALA A 139 13.40 13.81 -3.02
C ALA A 139 13.99 14.41 -1.75
N SER A 140 15.00 13.74 -1.20
CA SER A 140 15.92 14.39 -0.29
C SER A 140 16.44 15.65 -0.96
N VAL A 141 16.30 16.76 -0.23
CA VAL A 141 17.05 17.98 -0.47
C VAL A 141 18.52 17.60 -0.27
N SER A 142 19.21 17.20 -1.34
CA SER A 142 20.65 17.27 -1.37
C SER A 142 21.01 18.73 -1.63
N SER A 143 21.18 19.46 -0.53
CA SER A 143 21.88 20.73 -0.52
C SER A 143 23.33 20.49 -0.92
N LYS A 144 23.68 20.79 -2.18
CA LYS A 144 24.98 21.36 -2.57
C LYS A 144 24.82 22.35 -3.72
N ASP A 145 25.05 23.60 -3.33
CA ASP A 145 25.70 24.69 -4.04
C ASP A 145 24.96 25.43 -5.18
N GLY A 146 24.61 26.69 -4.87
CA GLY A 146 25.11 27.82 -5.66
C GLY A 146 24.11 28.67 -6.44
N ALA A 147 23.77 29.83 -5.84
CA ALA A 147 23.49 31.13 -6.48
C ALA A 147 22.05 31.56 -6.86
N GLN A 148 21.64 32.60 -6.10
CA GLN A 148 20.84 33.79 -6.41
C GLN A 148 19.30 33.76 -6.38
N GLU A 149 18.81 34.26 -5.23
CA GLU A 149 17.72 35.21 -5.00
C GLU A 149 16.84 35.68 -6.18
N GLY A 150 15.54 35.45 -6.03
CA GLY A 150 14.46 36.12 -6.75
C GLY A 150 13.11 35.77 -6.10
N SER A 151 12.54 36.72 -5.37
CA SER A 151 11.33 36.59 -4.53
C SER A 151 10.03 36.37 -5.31
N ILE A 152 9.31 35.26 -5.06
CA ILE A 152 7.88 35.06 -5.41
C ILE A 152 7.21 34.22 -4.28
N PRO A 153 5.94 34.49 -3.88
CA PRO A 153 5.34 33.89 -2.68
C PRO A 153 5.12 32.38 -2.82
N LYS A 154 5.53 31.62 -1.79
CA LYS A 154 5.29 30.18 -1.64
C LYS A 154 3.82 29.92 -1.28
N SER A 155 2.92 29.88 -2.26
CA SER A 155 1.55 29.33 -2.02
C SER A 155 0.87 28.66 -3.21
N SER A 156 1.54 28.48 -4.37
CA SER A 156 0.81 28.00 -5.57
C SER A 156 1.47 26.87 -6.37
N LEU A 157 2.58 26.29 -5.90
CA LEU A 157 3.41 25.40 -6.75
C LEU A 157 3.72 24.01 -6.15
N ARG A 158 2.77 23.38 -5.45
CA ARG A 158 2.91 22.00 -4.96
C ARG A 158 2.13 20.98 -5.82
N ARG A 159 1.96 21.25 -7.12
CA ARG A 159 1.05 20.51 -8.01
C ARG A 159 1.73 19.84 -9.21
N GLY A 160 3.05 19.70 -9.19
CA GLY A 160 3.74 18.77 -10.08
C GLY A 160 3.79 17.41 -9.40
N TYR A 161 2.81 16.54 -9.65
CA TYR A 161 3.03 15.11 -9.46
C TYR A 161 4.31 14.77 -10.22
N ASP A 162 5.35 14.28 -9.54
CA ASP A 162 6.54 13.80 -10.22
C ASP A 162 6.21 12.45 -10.87
N GLN A 163 5.39 12.51 -11.94
CA GLN A 163 4.93 11.37 -12.72
C GLN A 163 6.13 10.57 -13.25
N LEU A 164 7.27 11.24 -13.46
CA LEU A 164 8.53 10.62 -13.84
C LEU A 164 9.17 9.83 -12.70
N ALA A 165 9.17 10.34 -11.47
CA ALA A 165 9.61 9.55 -10.32
C ALA A 165 8.70 8.33 -10.12
N LEU A 166 7.37 8.53 -10.15
CA LEU A 166 6.42 7.43 -9.98
C LEU A 166 6.61 6.35 -11.05
N SER A 167 6.77 6.75 -12.31
CA SER A 167 7.01 5.80 -13.39
C SER A 167 8.32 5.04 -13.20
N LYS A 168 9.40 5.70 -12.74
CA LYS A 168 10.67 5.03 -12.40
C LYS A 168 10.52 4.01 -11.26
N PHE A 169 9.65 4.28 -10.29
CA PHE A 169 9.39 3.36 -9.18
C PHE A 169 8.58 2.15 -9.61
N VAL A 170 7.47 2.37 -10.31
CA VAL A 170 6.59 1.30 -10.81
C VAL A 170 7.33 0.40 -11.78
N ASN A 171 8.20 0.98 -12.63
CA ASN A 171 8.99 0.28 -13.63
C ASN A 171 10.38 -0.14 -13.12
N LYS A 172 10.64 -0.07 -11.81
CA LYS A 172 11.90 -0.56 -11.26
C LYS A 172 11.99 -2.07 -11.49
N ALA A 173 12.95 -2.49 -12.30
CA ALA A 173 13.22 -3.90 -12.51
C ALA A 173 14.03 -4.49 -11.35
N ALA A 174 13.66 -5.70 -10.94
CA ALA A 174 14.47 -6.60 -10.13
C ALA A 174 15.62 -7.18 -10.98
N ASN A 175 16.46 -8.02 -10.35
CA ASN A 175 17.47 -8.80 -11.06
C ASN A 175 16.81 -9.63 -12.16
N GLY A 176 17.43 -9.62 -13.35
CA GLY A 176 16.86 -10.25 -14.53
C GLY A 176 15.74 -9.45 -15.19
N GLY A 177 15.67 -8.12 -15.04
CA GLY A 177 14.73 -7.28 -15.80
C GLY A 177 13.25 -7.42 -15.42
N VAL A 178 12.93 -8.29 -14.46
CA VAL A 178 11.55 -8.59 -14.05
C VAL A 178 10.98 -7.40 -13.27
N THR A 179 9.88 -6.84 -13.76
CA THR A 179 9.15 -5.76 -13.07
C THR A 179 8.00 -6.31 -12.22
N ALA A 180 7.40 -5.47 -11.38
CA ALA A 180 6.18 -5.83 -10.65
C ALA A 180 5.04 -6.27 -11.59
N LEU A 181 4.93 -5.67 -12.78
CA LEU A 181 3.92 -6.03 -13.77
C LEU A 181 4.09 -7.47 -14.28
N HIS A 182 5.33 -7.92 -14.50
CA HIS A 182 5.63 -9.31 -14.87
C HIS A 182 5.15 -10.29 -13.80
N LEU A 183 5.46 -10.03 -12.52
CA LEU A 183 5.09 -10.92 -11.41
C LEU A 183 3.58 -10.99 -11.20
N ALA A 184 2.88 -9.84 -11.29
CA ALA A 184 1.43 -9.80 -11.21
C ALA A 184 0.75 -10.54 -12.39
N ALA A 185 1.30 -10.37 -13.60
CA ALA A 185 0.81 -11.03 -14.80
C ALA A 185 0.95 -12.55 -14.73
N LEU A 186 2.13 -13.05 -14.32
CA LEU A 186 2.42 -14.49 -14.18
C LEU A 186 1.48 -15.20 -13.21
N ASN A 187 1.20 -14.57 -12.08
CA ASN A 187 0.33 -15.16 -11.05
C ASN A 187 -1.16 -14.88 -11.31
N GLY A 188 -1.51 -14.23 -12.44
CA GLY A 188 -2.90 -13.98 -12.81
C GLY A 188 -3.63 -12.95 -11.94
N HIS A 189 -2.90 -12.06 -11.27
CA HIS A 189 -3.46 -11.05 -10.36
C HIS A 189 -4.02 -9.85 -11.12
N PHE A 190 -5.20 -10.01 -11.73
CA PHE A 190 -5.82 -9.00 -12.59
C PHE A 190 -5.90 -7.61 -11.95
N ASP A 191 -6.38 -7.49 -10.71
CA ASP A 191 -6.53 -6.20 -10.04
C ASP A 191 -5.17 -5.49 -9.86
N CYS A 192 -4.09 -6.24 -9.61
CA CYS A 192 -2.73 -5.71 -9.51
C CYS A 192 -2.22 -5.25 -10.87
N VAL A 193 -2.36 -6.08 -11.91
CA VAL A 193 -1.99 -5.73 -13.29
C VAL A 193 -2.72 -4.46 -13.71
N HIS A 194 -4.03 -4.40 -13.48
CA HIS A 194 -4.86 -3.27 -13.85
C HIS A 194 -4.45 -1.98 -13.13
N LEU A 195 -4.22 -2.03 -11.81
CA LEU A 195 -3.74 -0.89 -11.05
C LEU A 195 -2.34 -0.44 -11.50
N LEU A 196 -1.40 -1.37 -11.72
CA LEU A 196 -0.05 -1.03 -12.17
C LEU A 196 -0.07 -0.34 -13.55
N LEU A 197 -0.94 -0.78 -14.47
CA LEU A 197 -1.11 -0.16 -15.77
C LEU A 197 -1.71 1.26 -15.68
N ASP A 198 -2.63 1.51 -14.75
CA ASP A 198 -3.12 2.87 -14.48
C ASP A 198 -2.06 3.79 -13.87
N LEU A 199 -1.06 3.19 -13.20
CA LEU A 199 0.10 3.88 -12.65
C LEU A 199 1.27 3.97 -13.64
N HIS A 200 1.00 3.77 -14.94
CA HIS A 200 1.98 3.84 -16.03
C HIS A 200 3.11 2.80 -15.95
N ALA A 201 2.77 1.56 -15.56
CA ALA A 201 3.66 0.43 -15.78
C ALA A 201 3.89 0.16 -17.27
N ASP A 202 5.14 -0.13 -17.63
CA ASP A 202 5.58 -0.39 -19.00
C ASP A 202 5.23 -1.82 -19.43
N VAL A 203 4.30 -1.91 -20.39
CA VAL A 203 3.83 -3.15 -21.01
C VAL A 203 4.85 -3.82 -21.91
N SER A 204 5.90 -3.10 -22.33
CA SER A 204 6.93 -3.58 -23.24
C SER A 204 8.25 -3.88 -22.53
N SER A 205 8.29 -3.74 -21.21
CA SER A 205 9.46 -4.13 -20.42
C SER A 205 9.82 -5.60 -20.64
N VAL A 206 11.11 -5.94 -20.66
CA VAL A 206 11.59 -7.30 -20.96
C VAL A 206 12.38 -7.90 -19.80
N ALA A 207 12.08 -9.14 -19.47
CA ALA A 207 12.85 -9.92 -18.50
C ALA A 207 14.13 -10.50 -19.16
N LEU A 208 15.26 -10.40 -18.47
CA LEU A 208 16.57 -10.92 -18.87
C LEU A 208 16.93 -12.21 -18.10
N TYR A 209 17.69 -13.09 -18.75
CA TYR A 209 18.06 -14.42 -18.24
C TYR A 209 19.00 -14.35 -17.03
N TYR A 210 18.44 -14.23 -15.82
CA TYR A 210 19.16 -14.55 -14.59
C TYR A 210 18.26 -14.81 -13.36
N SER A 211 16.96 -15.09 -13.52
CA SER A 211 16.10 -15.39 -12.37
C SER A 211 16.06 -16.90 -12.11
N SER A 212 16.71 -17.35 -11.04
CA SER A 212 16.70 -18.73 -10.57
C SER A 212 15.37 -19.21 -10.00
N SER A 213 14.25 -18.46 -10.13
CA SER A 213 13.12 -18.72 -9.23
C SER A 213 11.68 -18.56 -9.71
N THR A 214 11.30 -18.20 -10.94
CA THR A 214 9.84 -18.12 -11.21
C THR A 214 9.30 -18.59 -12.55
N SER A 215 10.04 -18.57 -13.66
CA SER A 215 9.49 -19.13 -14.92
C SER A 215 10.57 -19.24 -15.99
N SER A 216 10.78 -20.45 -16.54
CA SER A 216 11.64 -20.66 -17.71
C SER A 216 10.95 -20.22 -19.01
N ILE A 217 10.30 -19.05 -19.04
CA ILE A 217 9.60 -18.53 -20.23
C ILE A 217 10.60 -18.09 -21.32
N GLY A 218 11.86 -17.84 -20.92
CA GLY A 218 12.93 -17.40 -21.81
C GLY A 218 13.24 -15.91 -21.67
N ALA A 219 14.46 -15.53 -22.04
CA ALA A 219 14.92 -14.14 -22.02
C ALA A 219 14.16 -13.30 -23.06
N GLY A 220 14.04 -12.00 -22.84
CA GLY A 220 13.28 -11.10 -23.72
C GLY A 220 11.76 -11.18 -23.55
N SER A 221 11.27 -11.93 -22.56
CA SER A 221 9.85 -12.12 -22.34
C SER A 221 9.21 -10.87 -21.72
N THR A 222 8.12 -10.40 -22.32
CA THR A 222 7.32 -9.25 -21.87
C THR A 222 6.27 -9.64 -20.83
N PRO A 223 5.59 -8.68 -20.16
CA PRO A 223 4.46 -8.97 -19.29
C PRO A 223 3.36 -9.81 -19.95
N LEU A 224 3.16 -9.68 -21.27
CA LEU A 224 2.17 -10.49 -22.00
C LEU A 224 2.60 -11.96 -22.10
N HIS A 225 3.89 -12.25 -22.27
CA HIS A 225 4.41 -13.62 -22.20
C HIS A 225 4.21 -14.22 -20.80
N TYR A 226 4.43 -13.41 -19.75
CA TYR A 226 4.18 -13.83 -18.37
C TYR A 226 2.68 -14.09 -18.13
N ALA A 227 1.78 -13.22 -18.60
CA ALA A 227 0.34 -13.44 -18.52
C ALA A 227 -0.12 -14.69 -19.29
N ALA A 228 0.48 -14.95 -20.45
CA ALA A 228 0.21 -16.13 -21.27
C ALA A 228 0.64 -17.42 -20.55
N CYS A 229 1.82 -17.40 -19.93
CA CYS A 229 2.31 -18.48 -19.06
C CYS A 229 1.40 -18.71 -17.84
N GLY A 230 0.85 -17.64 -17.26
CA GLY A 230 -0.05 -17.70 -16.11
C GLY A 230 -1.48 -18.13 -16.43
N GLY A 231 -1.88 -18.15 -17.70
CA GLY A 231 -3.20 -18.63 -18.14
C GLY A 231 -4.38 -17.71 -17.84
N ASN A 232 -4.16 -16.46 -17.39
CA ASN A 232 -5.26 -15.56 -17.04
C ASN A 232 -5.74 -14.70 -18.22
N LEU A 233 -6.96 -14.96 -18.68
CA LEU A 233 -7.59 -14.26 -19.81
C LEU A 233 -7.72 -12.75 -19.57
N LYS A 234 -8.17 -12.33 -18.38
CA LYS A 234 -8.40 -10.91 -18.07
C LYS A 234 -7.09 -10.12 -18.03
N CYS A 235 -6.03 -10.72 -17.49
CA CYS A 235 -4.69 -10.12 -17.50
C CYS A 235 -4.19 -9.91 -18.94
N CYS A 236 -4.35 -10.91 -19.81
CA CYS A 236 -3.99 -10.77 -21.23
C CYS A 236 -4.81 -9.67 -21.92
N GLN A 237 -6.13 -9.65 -21.71
CA GLN A 237 -7.02 -8.64 -22.30
C GLN A 237 -6.62 -7.21 -21.90
N VAL A 238 -6.36 -6.96 -20.61
CA VAL A 238 -6.01 -5.60 -20.16
C VAL A 238 -4.63 -5.17 -20.63
N LEU A 239 -3.65 -6.08 -20.69
CA LEU A 239 -2.32 -5.78 -21.23
C LEU A 239 -2.41 -5.38 -22.70
N ILE A 240 -3.17 -6.12 -23.51
CA ILE A 240 -3.36 -5.81 -24.93
C ILE A 240 -4.15 -4.51 -25.09
N ALA A 241 -5.19 -4.28 -24.27
CA ALA A 241 -5.94 -3.02 -24.28
C ALA A 241 -5.04 -1.80 -24.01
N ARG A 242 -3.94 -1.98 -23.27
CA ARG A 242 -2.94 -0.96 -22.94
C ARG A 242 -1.74 -0.94 -23.88
N GLY A 243 -1.81 -1.65 -25.01
CA GLY A 243 -0.80 -1.59 -26.08
C GLY A 243 0.25 -2.69 -26.06
N ALA A 244 0.08 -3.76 -25.27
CA ALA A 244 0.96 -4.92 -25.37
C ALA A 244 0.81 -5.60 -26.75
N SER A 245 1.92 -5.82 -27.44
CA SER A 245 1.90 -6.45 -28.76
C SER A 245 1.81 -7.96 -28.67
N ARG A 246 0.94 -8.55 -29.49
CA ARG A 246 0.79 -10.00 -29.66
C ARG A 246 1.90 -10.64 -30.50
N SER A 247 2.58 -9.83 -31.31
CA SER A 247 3.61 -10.28 -32.26
C SER A 247 5.03 -10.12 -31.72
N THR A 248 5.20 -9.72 -30.46
CA THR A 248 6.53 -9.59 -29.87
C THR A 248 7.08 -10.98 -29.59
N GLU A 249 8.25 -11.28 -30.14
CA GLU A 249 8.98 -12.50 -29.85
C GLU A 249 9.96 -12.27 -28.70
N ASN A 250 10.10 -13.28 -27.84
CA ASN A 250 11.21 -13.33 -26.90
C ASN A 250 12.49 -13.83 -27.59
N TYR A 251 13.61 -13.94 -26.88
CA TYR A 251 14.90 -14.33 -27.48
C TYR A 251 14.95 -15.79 -27.97
N ASN A 252 13.98 -16.62 -27.57
CA ASN A 252 13.82 -17.97 -28.09
C ASN A 252 12.97 -18.00 -29.38
N GLY A 253 12.51 -16.84 -29.88
CA GLY A 253 11.60 -16.73 -31.01
C GLY A 253 10.17 -17.13 -30.68
N TRP A 254 9.78 -17.17 -29.39
CA TRP A 254 8.43 -17.54 -28.98
C TRP A 254 7.55 -16.30 -28.89
N LEU A 255 6.35 -16.40 -29.46
CA LEU A 255 5.29 -15.42 -29.26
C LEU A 255 4.55 -15.70 -27.93
N PRO A 256 3.77 -14.74 -27.39
CA PRO A 256 2.91 -14.98 -26.23
C PRO A 256 1.95 -16.15 -26.46
N CYS A 257 1.44 -16.35 -27.68
CA CYS A 257 0.58 -17.49 -27.99
C CYS A 257 1.32 -18.83 -27.93
N ASP A 258 2.60 -18.87 -28.30
CA ASP A 258 3.39 -20.09 -28.25
C ASP A 258 3.73 -20.46 -26.81
N VAL A 259 4.03 -19.46 -25.98
CA VAL A 259 4.15 -19.64 -24.53
C VAL A 259 2.84 -20.14 -23.92
N ALA A 260 1.68 -19.59 -24.29
CA ALA A 260 0.40 -20.11 -23.80
C ALA A 260 0.23 -21.60 -24.17
N ARG A 261 0.57 -21.99 -25.40
CA ARG A 261 0.48 -23.38 -25.87
C ARG A 261 1.42 -24.32 -25.12
N MET A 262 2.68 -23.93 -24.95
CA MET A 262 3.70 -24.74 -24.28
C MET A 262 3.37 -24.97 -22.79
N TRP A 263 2.66 -24.03 -22.15
CA TRP A 263 2.23 -24.12 -20.75
C TRP A 263 0.77 -24.61 -20.60
N GLY A 264 0.15 -25.13 -21.67
CA GLY A 264 -1.19 -25.75 -21.62
C GLY A 264 -2.36 -24.78 -21.48
N CYS A 265 -2.14 -23.47 -21.69
CA CYS A 265 -3.14 -22.41 -21.57
C CYS A 265 -3.92 -22.19 -22.89
N HIS A 266 -4.44 -23.27 -23.47
CA HIS A 266 -5.08 -23.28 -24.79
C HIS A 266 -6.29 -22.33 -24.93
N SER A 267 -6.96 -22.01 -23.82
CA SER A 267 -8.08 -21.06 -23.80
C SER A 267 -7.70 -19.64 -24.20
N LEU A 268 -6.40 -19.30 -24.17
CA LEU A 268 -5.88 -17.99 -24.54
C LEU A 268 -5.51 -17.88 -26.02
N GLU A 269 -5.40 -18.98 -26.75
CA GLU A 269 -4.95 -18.98 -28.15
C GLU A 269 -5.80 -18.07 -29.05
N PRO A 270 -7.15 -18.07 -28.97
CA PRO A 270 -7.97 -17.17 -29.78
C PRO A 270 -7.71 -15.70 -29.50
N LEU A 271 -7.30 -15.33 -28.28
CA LEU A 271 -7.00 -13.95 -27.90
C LEU A 271 -5.58 -13.54 -28.30
N LEU A 272 -4.61 -14.44 -28.12
CA LEU A 272 -3.18 -14.15 -28.28
C LEU A 272 -2.66 -14.34 -29.71
N SER A 273 -3.42 -15.01 -30.58
CA SER A 273 -3.04 -15.15 -31.99
C SER A 273 -2.74 -13.77 -32.62
N PRO A 274 -1.63 -13.61 -33.37
CA PRO A 274 -1.23 -12.32 -33.94
C PRO A 274 -2.32 -11.66 -34.81
N ASN A 275 -3.09 -12.47 -35.53
CA ASN A 275 -4.18 -12.03 -36.42
C ASN A 275 -5.56 -12.21 -35.77
N SER A 276 -5.63 -12.17 -34.44
CA SER A 276 -6.88 -12.32 -33.72
C SER A 276 -7.81 -11.12 -33.90
N ASP A 277 -9.02 -11.37 -34.40
CA ASP A 277 -10.13 -10.41 -34.42
C ASP A 277 -10.87 -10.33 -33.07
N PHE A 278 -10.32 -10.93 -32.01
CA PHE A 278 -10.98 -11.01 -30.72
C PHE A 278 -11.17 -9.61 -30.12
N THR A 279 -12.43 -9.22 -29.93
CA THR A 279 -12.80 -7.92 -29.38
C THR A 279 -12.34 -7.81 -27.93
N ILE A 280 -11.50 -6.82 -27.65
CA ILE A 280 -11.00 -6.55 -26.31
C ILE A 280 -12.00 -5.66 -25.58
N PRO A 281 -12.44 -5.99 -24.36
CA PRO A 281 -13.35 -5.14 -23.61
C PRO A 281 -12.68 -3.81 -23.25
N LEU A 282 -13.48 -2.75 -23.13
CA LEU A 282 -13.01 -1.47 -22.63
C LEU A 282 -12.77 -1.57 -21.12
N PHE A 283 -11.54 -1.25 -20.68
CA PHE A 283 -11.19 -1.21 -19.27
C PHE A 283 -11.27 0.23 -18.75
N ARG A 284 -12.22 0.47 -17.84
CA ARG A 284 -12.28 1.71 -17.03
C ARG A 284 -11.12 1.74 -16.03
N PRO A 285 -10.74 2.90 -15.46
CA PRO A 285 -9.72 2.96 -14.42
C PRO A 285 -10.03 2.04 -13.24
N SER A 286 -8.98 1.56 -12.59
CA SER A 286 -8.98 0.63 -11.47
C SER A 286 -9.71 1.20 -10.27
N ASN A 287 -10.54 0.34 -9.67
CA ASN A 287 -11.30 0.61 -8.46
C ASN A 287 -10.41 0.88 -7.22
N TYR A 288 -9.10 0.63 -7.35
CA TYR A 288 -8.11 0.81 -6.29
C TYR A 288 -7.30 2.12 -6.43
N LEU A 289 -7.57 2.94 -7.45
CA LEU A 289 -7.03 4.29 -7.51
C LEU A 289 -7.58 5.12 -6.33
N SER A 290 -6.72 6.00 -5.80
CA SER A 290 -7.03 6.69 -4.55
C SER A 290 -6.28 8.00 -4.43
N LEU A 291 -6.89 9.06 -4.95
CA LEU A 291 -6.39 10.42 -4.89
C LEU A 291 -6.17 10.93 -3.45
N PRO A 292 -7.10 10.76 -2.49
CA PRO A 292 -6.95 11.40 -1.19
C PRO A 292 -5.93 10.72 -0.28
N LEU A 293 -5.51 9.48 -0.59
CA LEU A 293 -4.66 8.68 0.30
C LEU A 293 -3.31 9.36 0.59
N ARG A 294 -2.77 10.11 -0.38
CA ARG A 294 -1.55 10.90 -0.17
C ARG A 294 -1.74 11.97 0.89
N SER A 295 -2.76 12.81 0.72
CA SER A 295 -3.02 13.95 1.61
C SER A 295 -3.23 13.51 3.05
N ILE A 296 -3.99 12.43 3.26
CA ILE A 296 -4.25 11.92 4.61
C ILE A 296 -3.01 11.27 5.24
N LEU A 297 -2.16 10.59 4.47
CA LEU A 297 -0.90 10.07 4.98
C LEU A 297 0.04 11.19 5.42
N ASP A 298 0.12 12.29 4.67
CA ASP A 298 0.92 13.45 5.06
C ASP A 298 0.38 14.11 6.33
N ILE A 299 -0.94 14.35 6.41
CA ILE A 299 -1.56 14.92 7.61
C ILE A 299 -1.36 14.02 8.84
N ALA A 300 -1.52 12.70 8.67
CA ALA A 300 -1.36 11.74 9.76
C ALA A 300 0.07 11.74 10.32
N ARG A 301 1.07 11.98 9.47
CA ARG A 301 2.47 12.07 9.91
C ARG A 301 2.79 13.40 10.58
N ASP A 302 2.15 14.48 10.16
CA ASP A 302 2.34 15.80 10.76
C ASP A 302 1.65 15.93 12.12
N CYS A 303 0.54 15.23 12.33
CA CYS A 303 -0.20 15.26 13.60
C CYS A 303 0.29 14.21 14.63
N GLY A 304 1.07 13.23 14.18
CA GLY A 304 1.32 12.00 14.94
C GLY A 304 0.05 11.17 15.07
N LEU A 305 0.19 9.85 15.23
CA LEU A 305 -0.95 8.93 15.45
C LEU A 305 -1.66 9.11 16.81
N GLN A 306 -1.45 10.22 17.51
CA GLN A 306 -2.01 10.45 18.82
C GLN A 306 -3.49 10.78 18.68
N SER A 307 -4.36 9.81 18.99
CA SER A 307 -5.73 10.13 19.35
C SER A 307 -5.70 10.73 20.75
N SER A 308 -5.74 12.05 20.86
CA SER A 308 -6.25 12.63 22.10
C SER A 308 -7.69 12.12 22.24
N PRO A 309 -8.04 11.36 23.29
CA PRO A 309 -9.45 11.21 23.63
C PRO A 309 -10.01 12.62 23.85
N ALA A 310 -11.29 12.84 23.52
CA ALA A 310 -11.95 14.09 23.87
C ALA A 310 -11.85 14.27 25.39
N THR A 311 -11.15 15.34 25.82
CA THR A 311 -10.93 15.62 27.25
C THR A 311 -11.94 16.61 27.80
N SER A 312 -12.92 17.06 27.01
CA SER A 312 -13.93 18.02 27.43
C SER A 312 -15.33 17.71 26.85
N ASP A 313 -16.36 18.00 27.64
CA ASP A 313 -17.79 17.84 27.32
C ASP A 313 -18.32 18.74 26.17
N GLY A 314 -17.42 19.36 25.38
CA GLY A 314 -17.76 20.33 24.32
C GLY A 314 -17.11 20.08 22.96
N ASP A 315 -16.37 18.98 22.78
CA ASP A 315 -15.75 18.67 21.49
C ASP A 315 -16.72 17.86 20.59
N ASP A 316 -17.02 18.39 19.40
CA ASP A 316 -17.80 17.66 18.40
C ASP A 316 -17.06 16.38 17.97
N LEU A 317 -17.57 15.23 18.41
CA LEU A 317 -17.01 13.92 18.12
C LEU A 317 -17.18 13.57 16.64
N CYS A 318 -16.21 12.85 16.08
CA CYS A 318 -16.29 12.37 14.71
C CYS A 318 -17.51 11.47 14.51
N ALA A 319 -18.41 11.87 13.63
CA ALA A 319 -19.65 11.16 13.35
C ALA A 319 -19.47 9.72 12.81
N VAL A 320 -18.25 9.32 12.43
CA VAL A 320 -17.96 7.94 11.99
C VAL A 320 -17.59 7.01 13.15
N CYS A 321 -16.75 7.47 14.09
CA CYS A 321 -16.24 6.61 15.17
C CYS A 321 -16.79 6.96 16.55
N LEU A 322 -17.38 8.14 16.73
CA LEU A 322 -17.93 8.65 17.98
C LEU A 322 -16.95 8.66 19.17
N GLU A 323 -15.65 8.52 18.90
CA GLU A 323 -14.60 8.42 19.94
C GLU A 323 -13.56 9.54 19.84
N ARG A 324 -13.32 10.05 18.63
CA ARG A 324 -12.19 10.94 18.32
C ARG A 324 -12.70 12.24 17.73
N VAL A 325 -12.02 13.34 18.02
CA VAL A 325 -12.36 14.65 17.44
C VAL A 325 -11.99 14.70 15.96
N CYS A 326 -12.80 15.41 15.18
CA CYS A 326 -12.51 15.71 13.79
C CYS A 326 -11.22 16.52 13.65
N THR A 327 -10.37 16.12 12.71
CA THR A 327 -9.02 16.69 12.51
C THR A 327 -8.75 17.03 11.05
N VAL A 328 -9.55 16.47 10.14
CA VAL A 328 -9.44 16.70 8.71
C VAL A 328 -10.80 17.03 8.11
N ALA A 329 -10.80 17.90 7.11
CA ALA A 329 -11.95 18.19 6.28
C ALA A 329 -11.77 17.56 4.89
N CYS A 330 -12.86 17.03 4.34
CA CYS A 330 -12.90 16.45 3.00
C CYS A 330 -12.98 17.56 1.93
N GLU A 331 -12.00 17.64 1.03
CA GLU A 331 -12.10 18.54 -0.12
C GLU A 331 -13.22 18.06 -1.06
N GLY A 332 -14.15 18.97 -1.36
CA GLY A 332 -15.29 18.74 -2.26
C GLY A 332 -16.64 18.62 -1.55
N CYS A 333 -16.68 18.20 -0.29
CA CYS A 333 -17.94 18.11 0.47
C CYS A 333 -17.93 18.77 1.85
N GLY A 334 -16.76 19.22 2.36
CA GLY A 334 -16.66 19.97 3.61
C GLY A 334 -16.92 19.16 4.88
N HIS A 335 -17.33 17.89 4.77
CA HIS A 335 -17.52 17.02 5.93
C HIS A 335 -16.19 16.76 6.63
N GLU A 336 -16.24 16.75 7.95
CA GLU A 336 -15.09 16.55 8.80
C GLU A 336 -15.00 15.10 9.29
N LEU A 337 -13.77 14.60 9.41
CA LEU A 337 -13.47 13.25 9.84
C LEU A 337 -12.28 13.24 10.80
N CYS A 338 -12.22 12.20 11.62
CA CYS A 338 -11.02 11.88 12.38
C CYS A 338 -9.92 11.30 11.46
N ILE A 339 -8.64 11.56 11.73
CA ILE A 339 -7.51 11.03 10.92
C ILE A 339 -7.59 9.51 10.75
N THR A 340 -7.91 8.76 11.80
CA THR A 340 -8.00 7.29 11.72
C THR A 340 -9.17 6.83 10.84
N CYS A 341 -10.30 7.55 10.90
CA CYS A 341 -11.49 7.31 10.09
C CYS A 341 -11.19 7.58 8.61
N ALA A 342 -10.55 8.72 8.32
CA ALA A 342 -10.16 9.10 6.97
C ALA A 342 -9.11 8.13 6.38
N LEU A 343 -8.12 7.69 7.19
CA LEU A 343 -7.15 6.67 6.80
C LEU A 343 -7.82 5.33 6.50
N CYS A 344 -8.74 4.88 7.37
CA CYS A 344 -9.48 3.63 7.19
C CYS A 344 -10.33 3.69 5.91
N LEU A 345 -11.05 4.80 5.68
CA LEU A 345 -11.82 5.04 4.46
C LEU A 345 -10.92 4.97 3.22
N CYS A 346 -9.75 5.59 3.27
CA CYS A 346 -8.79 5.59 2.17
C CYS A 346 -8.09 4.26 1.92
N SER A 347 -7.93 3.41 2.94
CA SER A 347 -7.28 2.10 2.78
C SER A 347 -8.25 1.01 2.32
N THR A 348 -9.51 1.08 2.78
CA THR A 348 -10.48 -0.01 2.63
C THR A 348 -11.40 0.15 1.41
N SER A 349 -11.68 1.39 1.01
CA SER A 349 -12.62 1.71 -0.08
C SER A 349 -12.26 1.04 -1.39
N LYS A 350 -13.26 0.45 -2.05
CA LYS A 350 -13.20 0.05 -3.46
C LYS A 350 -14.14 0.98 -4.20
N THR A 351 -13.60 1.81 -5.09
CA THR A 351 -14.42 2.77 -5.85
C THR A 351 -15.06 2.04 -7.01
N THR A 352 -16.38 2.02 -7.08
CA THR A 352 -17.07 1.66 -8.33
C THR A 352 -17.13 2.90 -9.20
N PRO A 353 -16.86 2.83 -10.52
CA PRO A 353 -16.95 3.98 -11.39
C PRO A 353 -18.43 4.36 -11.59
N GLU A 354 -18.99 5.13 -10.64
CA GLU A 354 -20.22 5.91 -10.84
C GLU A 354 -19.93 7.05 -11.81
N THR A 355 -20.91 7.40 -12.64
CA THR A 355 -20.71 8.07 -13.94
C THR A 355 -20.19 9.51 -13.89
N ASP A 356 -20.11 10.16 -12.73
CA ASP A 356 -19.79 11.60 -12.63
C ASP A 356 -18.61 11.95 -11.70
N ALA A 357 -17.95 10.96 -11.10
CA ALA A 357 -16.85 11.20 -10.15
C ALA A 357 -15.46 11.07 -10.81
N ARG A 358 -14.51 11.96 -10.45
CA ARG A 358 -13.12 11.87 -10.95
C ARG A 358 -12.53 10.49 -10.58
N PRO A 359 -11.85 9.79 -11.50
CA PRO A 359 -11.22 8.50 -11.22
C PRO A 359 -10.30 8.57 -9.99
N GLY A 360 -10.48 7.64 -9.05
CA GLY A 360 -9.72 7.59 -7.80
C GLY A 360 -10.23 8.51 -6.69
N SER A 361 -11.33 9.25 -6.89
CA SER A 361 -12.04 9.90 -5.79
C SER A 361 -12.80 8.88 -4.95
N ILE A 362 -12.86 9.08 -3.63
CA ILE A 362 -13.49 8.13 -2.70
C ILE A 362 -14.83 8.73 -2.22
N PRO A 363 -15.95 7.99 -2.27
CA PRO A 363 -17.23 8.53 -1.84
C PRO A 363 -17.20 8.89 -0.35
N CYS A 364 -17.64 10.10 -0.03
CA CYS A 364 -17.87 10.52 1.35
C CYS A 364 -18.98 9.67 1.99
N PRO A 365 -18.79 9.16 3.23
CA PRO A 365 -19.80 8.32 3.89
C PRO A 365 -21.13 9.04 4.14
N PHE A 366 -21.14 10.38 4.20
CA PHE A 366 -22.32 11.18 4.52
C PHE A 366 -23.10 11.61 3.27
N CYS A 367 -22.42 12.13 2.25
CA CYS A 367 -23.05 12.73 1.08
C CYS A 367 -22.76 12.02 -0.24
N ARG A 368 -21.93 10.96 -0.23
CA ARG A 368 -21.47 10.20 -1.41
C ARG A 368 -20.69 11.00 -2.46
N ASN A 369 -20.51 12.31 -2.29
CA ASN A 369 -19.62 13.12 -3.13
C ASN A 369 -18.18 12.58 -3.08
N GLY A 370 -17.52 12.55 -4.23
CA GLY A 370 -16.15 12.05 -4.35
C GLY A 370 -15.12 12.96 -3.67
N ILE A 371 -14.45 12.43 -2.66
CA ILE A 371 -13.34 13.05 -1.94
C ILE A 371 -12.07 12.89 -2.77
N VAL A 372 -11.44 14.02 -3.10
CA VAL A 372 -10.19 14.05 -3.89
C VAL A 372 -8.95 14.26 -3.03
N SER A 373 -9.09 14.92 -1.88
CA SER A 373 -8.01 15.26 -0.95
C SER A 373 -8.58 15.60 0.42
N PHE A 374 -7.73 15.62 1.44
CA PHE A 374 -8.02 16.06 2.80
C PHE A 374 -7.21 17.30 3.14
N VAL A 375 -7.80 18.19 3.93
CA VAL A 375 -7.13 19.37 4.51
C VAL A 375 -7.15 19.24 6.03
N LYS A 376 -6.03 19.57 6.67
CA LYS A 376 -5.94 19.61 8.14
C LYS A 376 -6.76 20.79 8.68
N LEU A 377 -7.59 20.53 9.68
CA LEU A 377 -8.31 21.58 10.40
C LEU A 377 -7.34 22.36 11.31
N PRO A 378 -7.55 23.68 11.50
CA PRO A 378 -6.74 24.47 12.42
C PRO A 378 -7.06 24.09 13.88
N THR A 379 -6.37 23.08 14.40
CA THR A 379 -6.40 22.71 15.82
C THR A 379 -5.19 23.32 16.56
N PHE A 380 -5.40 23.77 17.81
CA PHE A 380 -4.42 24.43 18.69
C PHE A 380 -3.08 23.66 18.83
N PRO A 381 -1.95 24.34 19.11
CA PRO A 381 -0.61 23.76 18.96
C PRO A 381 -0.37 22.52 19.84
N PRO A 382 0.49 21.59 19.40
CA PRO A 382 0.77 20.38 20.16
C PRO A 382 1.51 20.76 21.46
N LYS A 383 0.88 20.50 22.61
CA LYS A 383 1.63 20.39 23.86
C LYS A 383 2.50 19.14 23.74
N GLU A 384 3.83 19.32 23.69
CA GLU A 384 4.75 18.28 24.14
C GLU A 384 4.29 17.82 25.53
N LEU A 385 4.15 16.51 25.77
CA LEU A 385 4.59 15.83 27.01
C LEU A 385 4.06 14.40 27.14
N LYS A 386 5.03 13.48 27.25
CA LYS A 386 5.02 12.17 27.94
C LYS A 386 3.88 11.19 27.61
N LEU A 387 4.27 10.25 26.75
CA LEU A 387 3.59 9.02 26.37
C LEU A 387 3.28 8.14 27.60
N ASN A 388 2.02 8.08 28.02
CA ASN A 388 1.46 6.99 28.82
C ASN A 388 -0.04 6.88 28.52
N GLN A 389 -0.49 5.62 28.41
CA GLN A 389 -1.86 5.11 28.36
C GLN A 389 -2.54 4.88 27.00
N GLU A 390 -2.72 3.57 26.76
CA GLU A 390 -3.84 2.84 26.17
C GLU A 390 -4.47 3.37 24.88
N LEU A 391 -4.11 2.72 23.77
CA LEU A 391 -4.78 2.81 22.48
C LEU A 391 -5.22 1.41 22.07
N SER A 392 -6.47 1.06 22.38
CA SER A 392 -7.13 -0.10 21.80
C SER A 392 -7.74 0.31 20.45
N LEU A 393 -7.26 -0.27 19.36
CA LEU A 393 -8.03 -0.30 18.12
C LEU A 393 -9.00 -1.47 18.22
N CYS A 394 -10.22 -1.20 18.69
CA CYS A 394 -11.36 -2.05 18.38
C CYS A 394 -12.06 -1.46 17.16
N ILE A 395 -12.13 -2.24 16.08
CA ILE A 395 -13.37 -2.70 15.43
C ILE A 395 -13.00 -3.22 14.03
N LYS A 396 -13.19 -4.53 13.86
CA LYS A 396 -13.51 -5.13 12.57
C LYS A 396 -14.84 -4.54 12.11
N CYS A 397 -14.82 -3.53 11.25
CA CYS A 397 -15.99 -3.19 10.45
C CYS A 397 -16.03 -4.15 9.27
N SER A 398 -16.69 -5.29 9.46
CA SER A 398 -17.17 -6.13 8.37
C SER A 398 -18.22 -5.33 7.60
N PHE A 399 -17.80 -4.54 6.60
CA PHE A 399 -18.72 -4.05 5.57
C PHE A 399 -19.05 -5.24 4.67
N ASP A 400 -20.13 -5.95 5.01
CA ASP A 400 -20.70 -7.01 4.18
C ASP A 400 -21.64 -6.36 3.14
N PRO A 401 -21.37 -6.45 1.83
CA PRO A 401 -22.11 -5.68 0.81
C PRO A 401 -23.45 -6.31 0.40
N HIS A 402 -24.00 -7.27 1.15
CA HIS A 402 -25.11 -8.10 0.67
C HIS A 402 -26.54 -7.77 1.15
N ASP A 403 -26.76 -6.77 2.01
CA ASP A 403 -28.11 -6.48 2.55
C ASP A 403 -28.77 -5.20 2.00
N LEU A 404 -28.64 -4.96 0.69
CA LEU A 404 -29.47 -3.98 -0.03
C LEU A 404 -30.65 -4.67 -0.72
N ARG A 405 -31.64 -5.12 0.04
CA ARG A 405 -33.02 -5.32 -0.45
C ARG A 405 -33.98 -5.52 0.72
N ARG A 406 -35.03 -4.67 0.76
CA ARG A 406 -36.14 -4.55 1.75
C ARG A 406 -35.79 -3.51 2.83
N THR A 407 -36.48 -2.40 3.01
CA THR A 407 -37.83 -1.95 2.64
C THR A 407 -37.84 -0.42 2.71
N ALA A 408 -38.38 0.23 1.68
CA ALA A 408 -38.75 1.63 1.73
C ALA A 408 -39.94 1.81 2.68
N ILE A 409 -39.78 2.59 3.75
CA ILE A 409 -40.89 3.24 4.46
C ILE A 409 -40.45 4.66 4.78
N ALA A 410 -41.25 5.60 4.28
CA ALA A 410 -41.06 7.03 4.39
C ALA A 410 -41.16 7.51 5.85
N CYS A 411 -40.22 8.36 6.29
CA CYS A 411 -40.40 9.19 7.48
C CYS A 411 -40.54 10.65 7.05
N LYS A 412 -41.79 11.14 7.08
CA LYS A 412 -42.10 12.57 7.05
C LYS A 412 -41.76 13.18 8.41
N SER A 413 -41.20 14.38 8.36
CA SER A 413 -40.95 15.29 9.46
C SER A 413 -42.25 15.78 10.10
N GLU A 414 -42.36 15.74 11.43
CA GLU A 414 -43.21 16.69 12.17
C GLU A 414 -42.48 17.21 13.40
N PHE A 415 -42.35 18.53 13.42
CA PHE A 415 -41.96 19.37 14.53
C PHE A 415 -43.06 19.35 15.60
N LEU A 416 -42.68 19.19 16.88
CA LEU A 416 -43.49 19.68 17.98
C LEU A 416 -42.59 20.43 18.98
N LYS A 417 -42.77 21.75 18.98
CA LYS A 417 -42.50 22.65 20.11
C LYS A 417 -43.43 22.28 21.26
N ASN A 418 -42.98 22.53 22.50
CA ASN A 418 -43.76 23.02 23.65
C ASN A 418 -42.72 23.38 24.72
N THR A 419 -42.57 24.67 25.07
CA THR A 419 -43.19 25.33 26.25
C THR A 419 -43.00 24.57 27.54
#